data_AF-A0A1B6FYR4-F1
#
_entry.id   AF-A0A1B6FYR4-F1
#
_cell.length_a   1.000
_cell.length_b   1.000
_cell.length_c   1.000
_cell.angle_alpha   90.00
_cell.angle_beta   90.00
_cell.angle_gamma   90.00
#
_symmetry.space_group_name_H-M   'P 1'
#
loop_
_entity.id
_entity.type
_entity.pdbx_description
1 polymer ?
#
loop_
_entity_poly.entity_id
_entity_poly.type
_entity_poly.pdbx_seq_one_letter_code
_entity_poly.pdbx_strand_id
1 'polypeptide(L)'
;MAVRIPFRYLTFTDKVKRCYKRSLRNLEDWVHDRANFRIEAVLCRAKFDEIVNCKDPVKANSMLEETEKDLFQNTHWQPRKWPKSVGGVAYDREIKPPDWVLDYWHPLEKAQYPEYFARREQRKKEYVEWWEKTYGKPTKEDHHH
;
A
#
# COMPACT_ATOMS: atom_id res chain seq x y z
N MET A 1 0.30 -16.13 2.81
CA MET A 1 -0.15 -14.80 2.38
C MET A 1 -0.33 -13.95 3.63
N ALA A 2 0.45 -12.87 3.80
CA ALA A 2 0.27 -12.00 4.96
C ALA A 2 -1.08 -11.29 4.85
N VAL A 3 -2.05 -11.66 5.68
CA VAL A 3 -3.33 -10.96 5.79
C VAL A 3 -3.01 -9.59 6.40
N ARG A 4 -2.98 -8.55 5.57
CA ARG A 4 -2.93 -7.16 6.06
C ARG A 4 -4.26 -6.87 6.74
N ILE A 5 -4.34 -7.15 8.04
CA ILE A 5 -5.45 -6.71 8.89
C ILE A 5 -5.47 -5.18 8.80
N PRO A 6 -6.52 -4.57 8.27
CA PRO A 6 -6.57 -3.12 8.18
C PRO A 6 -6.62 -2.55 9.60
N PHE A 7 -5.82 -1.53 9.87
CA PHE A 7 -5.75 -0.86 11.19
C PHE A 7 -7.12 -0.30 11.64
N ARG A 8 -8.06 -0.15 10.69
CA ARG A 8 -9.45 0.26 10.90
C ARG A 8 -10.38 -0.61 10.07
N TYR A 9 -11.61 -0.84 10.56
CA TYR A 9 -12.68 -1.45 9.76
C TYR A 9 -12.96 -0.63 8.50
N LEU A 10 -13.25 -1.32 7.39
CA LEU A 10 -13.57 -0.66 6.12
C LEU A 10 -14.98 -0.10 6.17
N THR A 11 -15.10 1.19 5.91
CA THR A 11 -16.42 1.82 5.73
C THR A 11 -17.05 1.37 4.41
N PHE A 12 -18.37 1.53 4.27
CA PHE A 12 -19.07 1.23 3.02
C PHE A 12 -18.46 1.99 1.83
N THR A 13 -18.17 3.28 2.01
CA THR A 13 -17.56 4.10 0.96
C THR A 13 -16.16 3.62 0.57
N ASP A 14 -15.37 3.10 1.52
CA ASP A 14 -14.06 2.51 1.22
C ASP A 14 -14.20 1.21 0.42
N LYS A 15 -15.21 0.38 0.73
CA LYS A 15 -15.51 -0.83 -0.05
C LYS A 15 -15.90 -0.48 -1.48
N VAL A 16 -16.81 0.48 -1.67
CA VAL A 16 -17.23 0.98 -2.99
C VAL A 16 -16.01 1.48 -3.79
N LYS A 17 -15.17 2.34 -3.19
CA LYS A 17 -13.96 2.88 -3.84
C LYS A 17 -12.98 1.79 -4.25
N ARG A 18 -12.79 0.78 -3.40
CA ARG A 18 -11.92 -0.37 -3.69
C ARG A 18 -12.47 -1.22 -4.82
N CYS A 19 -13.77 -1.53 -4.80
CA CYS A 19 -14.43 -2.27 -5.86
C CYS A 19 -14.33 -1.53 -7.19
N TYR A 20 -14.70 -0.24 -7.22
CA TYR A 20 -14.60 0.61 -8.42
C TYR A 20 -13.19 0.63 -9.02
N LYS A 21 -12.16 0.84 -8.18
CA LYS A 21 -10.76 0.82 -8.63
C LYS A 21 -10.39 -0.53 -9.25
N ARG A 22 -10.82 -1.65 -8.65
CA ARG A 22 -10.57 -3.00 -9.19
C ARG A 22 -11.30 -3.21 -10.52
N SER A 23 -12.57 -2.80 -10.62
CA SER A 23 -13.36 -2.88 -11.86
C SER A 23 -12.70 -2.12 -13.00
N LEU A 24 -12.25 -0.88 -12.77
CA LEU A 24 -11.56 -0.12 -13.80
C LEU A 24 -10.23 -0.74 -14.24
N ARG A 25 -9.44 -1.32 -13.33
CA ARG A 25 -8.20 -2.01 -13.73
C ARG A 25 -8.48 -3.27 -14.52
N ASN A 26 -9.50 -4.03 -14.13
CA ASN A 26 -9.94 -5.20 -14.88
C ASN A 26 -10.41 -4.82 -16.30
N LEU A 27 -11.14 -3.71 -16.45
CA LEU A 27 -11.51 -3.19 -17.78
C LEU A 27 -10.29 -2.76 -18.61
N GLU A 28 -9.28 -2.15 -17.99
CA GLU A 28 -8.03 -1.77 -18.66
C GLU A 28 -7.23 -3.01 -19.11
N ASP A 29 -7.36 -4.14 -18.40
CA ASP A 29 -6.71 -5.40 -18.75
C ASP A 29 -7.36 -6.06 -19.98
N TRP A 30 -8.70 -5.98 -20.08
CA TRP A 30 -9.45 -6.52 -21.22
C TRP A 30 -9.46 -5.61 -22.45
N VAL A 31 -9.64 -4.30 -22.26
CA VAL A 31 -9.80 -3.33 -23.35
C VAL A 31 -8.47 -2.63 -23.60
N HIS A 32 -7.76 -3.08 -24.62
CA HIS A 32 -6.42 -2.55 -24.95
C HIS A 32 -6.46 -1.14 -25.56
N ASP A 33 -7.49 -0.83 -26.35
CA ASP A 33 -7.63 0.49 -26.96
C ASP A 33 -8.12 1.55 -25.96
N ARG A 34 -7.50 2.72 -25.99
CA ARG A 34 -7.74 3.79 -25.01
C ARG A 34 -9.09 4.48 -25.22
N ALA A 35 -9.56 4.60 -26.47
CA ALA A 35 -10.85 5.23 -26.75
C ALA A 35 -12.00 4.34 -26.27
N ASN A 36 -11.94 3.05 -26.63
CA ASN A 36 -12.92 2.06 -26.18
C ASN A 36 -12.93 1.91 -24.66
N PHE A 37 -11.74 1.84 -24.04
CA PHE A 37 -11.63 1.80 -22.57
C PHE A 37 -12.31 3.01 -21.91
N ARG A 38 -12.18 4.20 -22.51
CA ARG A 38 -12.75 5.41 -21.93
C ARG A 38 -14.28 5.37 -21.93
N ILE A 39 -14.89 4.83 -22.98
CA ILE A 39 -16.34 4.66 -23.07
C ILE A 39 -16.83 3.70 -21.96
N GLU A 40 -16.21 2.52 -21.87
CA GLU A 40 -16.53 1.51 -20.84
C GLU A 40 -16.31 2.03 -19.42
N ALA A 41 -15.25 2.82 -19.19
CA ALA A 41 -14.99 3.42 -17.89
C ALA A 41 -16.08 4.43 -17.46
N VAL A 42 -16.68 5.15 -18.42
CA VAL A 42 -17.81 6.06 -18.14
C VAL A 42 -19.07 5.28 -17.82
N LEU A 43 -19.37 4.20 -18.56
CA LEU A 43 -20.50 3.31 -18.26
C LEU A 43 -20.35 2.64 -16.89
N CYS A 44 -19.14 2.16 -16.58
CA CYS A 44 -18.81 1.63 -15.26
C CYS A 44 -19.01 2.69 -14.18
N ARG A 45 -18.59 3.94 -14.41
CA ARG A 45 -18.82 5.03 -13.45
C ARG A 45 -20.31 5.28 -13.20
N ALA A 46 -21.13 5.32 -14.25
CA ALA A 46 -22.57 5.49 -14.12
C ALA A 46 -23.20 4.41 -13.22
N LYS A 47 -22.85 3.14 -13.41
CA LYS A 47 -23.30 2.02 -12.55
C LYS A 47 -22.93 2.22 -11.08
N PHE A 48 -21.71 2.68 -10.79
CA PHE A 48 -21.29 2.94 -9.41
C PHE A 48 -21.96 4.19 -8.82
N ASP A 49 -22.26 5.20 -9.63
CA ASP A 49 -23.00 6.38 -9.18
C ASP A 49 -24.44 6.01 -8.77
N GLU A 50 -25.08 5.03 -9.44
CA GLU A 50 -26.38 4.47 -9.01
C GLU A 50 -26.32 3.82 -7.62
N ILE A 51 -25.26 3.04 -7.34
CA ILE A 51 -25.05 2.40 -6.03
C ILE A 51 -24.88 3.47 -4.94
N VAL A 52 -24.10 4.51 -5.22
CA VAL A 52 -23.84 5.61 -4.26
C VAL A 52 -25.09 6.46 -4.02
N ASN A 53 -25.91 6.68 -5.05
CA ASN A 53 -27.15 7.45 -4.95
C ASN A 53 -28.31 6.66 -4.31
N CYS A 54 -28.13 5.37 -4.05
CA CYS A 54 -29.13 4.55 -3.38
C CYS A 54 -29.29 4.98 -1.91
N LYS A 55 -30.50 5.39 -1.51
CA LYS A 55 -30.79 5.81 -0.12
C LYS A 55 -30.85 4.66 0.87
N ASP A 56 -31.22 3.46 0.40
CA ASP A 56 -31.35 2.28 1.25
C ASP A 56 -30.00 1.56 1.39
N PRO A 57 -29.42 1.50 2.60
CA PRO A 57 -28.11 0.89 2.81
C PRO A 57 -28.11 -0.62 2.59
N VAL A 58 -29.23 -1.32 2.80
CA VAL A 58 -29.30 -2.78 2.61
C VAL A 58 -29.21 -3.10 1.12
N LYS A 59 -30.00 -2.38 0.32
CA LYS A 59 -30.00 -2.48 -1.14
C LYS A 59 -28.65 -2.06 -1.74
N ALA A 60 -28.03 -0.99 -1.22
CA ALA A 60 -26.73 -0.56 -1.68
C ALA A 60 -25.63 -1.61 -1.41
N ASN A 61 -25.70 -2.32 -0.28
CA ASN A 61 -24.81 -3.45 0.00
C ASN A 61 -25.05 -4.64 -0.92
N SER A 62 -26.31 -5.00 -1.19
CA SER A 62 -26.62 -6.12 -2.09
C SER A 62 -26.12 -5.85 -3.52
N MET A 63 -26.31 -4.63 -4.04
CA MET A 63 -25.78 -4.23 -5.34
C MET A 63 -24.24 -4.30 -5.38
N LEU A 64 -23.57 -3.90 -4.30
CA LEU A 64 -22.12 -3.96 -4.22
C LEU A 64 -21.64 -5.42 -4.20
N GLU A 65 -22.32 -6.31 -3.47
CA GLU A 65 -22.01 -7.74 -3.44
C GLU A 65 -22.21 -8.41 -4.80
N GLU A 66 -23.28 -8.06 -5.52
CA GLU A 66 -23.51 -8.51 -6.90
C GLU A 66 -22.39 -8.03 -7.82
N THR A 67 -22.01 -6.75 -7.72
CA THR A 67 -20.91 -6.18 -8.50
C THR A 67 -19.57 -6.87 -8.20
N GLU A 68 -19.30 -7.24 -6.94
CA GLU A 68 -18.10 -7.97 -6.57
C GLU A 68 -18.09 -9.41 -7.09
N LYS A 69 -19.25 -10.08 -7.15
CA LYS A 69 -19.40 -11.40 -7.76
C LYS A 69 -19.15 -11.34 -9.28
N ASP A 70 -19.75 -10.37 -9.95
CA ASP A 70 -19.57 -10.15 -11.39
C ASP A 70 -18.11 -9.83 -11.72
N LEU A 71 -17.47 -8.99 -10.90
CA LEU A 71 -16.05 -8.69 -11.03
C LEU A 71 -15.21 -9.96 -10.89
N PHE A 72 -15.50 -10.80 -9.90
CA PHE A 72 -14.76 -12.03 -9.65
C PHE A 72 -14.87 -13.00 -10.84
N GLN A 73 -16.07 -13.15 -11.41
CA GLN A 73 -16.29 -14.01 -12.58
C GLN A 73 -15.59 -13.48 -13.84
N ASN A 74 -15.60 -12.16 -14.04
CA ASN A 74 -15.02 -11.51 -15.23
C ASN A 74 -13.56 -11.06 -15.04
N THR A 75 -12.88 -11.55 -14.00
CA THR A 75 -11.49 -11.14 -13.73
C THR A 75 -10.58 -11.64 -14.85
N HIS A 76 -9.76 -10.74 -15.40
CA HIS A 76 -8.78 -11.11 -16.41
C HIS A 76 -7.77 -12.12 -15.83
N TRP A 77 -7.42 -13.14 -16.61
CA TRP A 77 -6.57 -14.25 -16.17
C TRP A 77 -5.13 -13.79 -15.86
N GLN A 78 -4.63 -12.75 -16.52
CA GLN A 78 -3.31 -12.16 -16.27
C GLN A 78 -3.39 -10.63 -16.09
N PRO A 79 -3.87 -10.14 -14.93
CA PRO A 79 -4.09 -8.71 -14.74
C PRO A 79 -2.78 -7.91 -14.77
N ARG A 80 -2.79 -6.73 -15.39
CA ARG A 80 -1.60 -5.88 -15.50
C ARG A 80 -1.19 -5.36 -14.13
N LYS A 81 0.06 -5.61 -13.76
CA LYS A 81 0.70 -5.05 -12.56
C LYS A 81 1.77 -4.04 -12.95
N TRP A 82 1.87 -2.97 -12.18
CA TRP A 82 2.96 -2.00 -12.35
C TRP A 82 4.29 -2.67 -11.97
N PRO A 83 5.39 -2.37 -12.66
CA PRO A 83 6.65 -3.07 -12.47
C PRO A 83 7.10 -3.17 -11.02
N LYS A 84 7.03 -2.07 -10.26
CA LYS A 84 7.47 -2.00 -8.85
C LYS A 84 6.36 -2.33 -7.83
N SER A 85 5.13 -2.55 -8.27
CA SER A 85 4.04 -2.94 -7.37
C SER A 85 4.13 -4.41 -7.00
N VAL A 86 3.51 -4.83 -5.89
CA VAL A 86 3.48 -6.25 -5.48
C VAL A 86 2.95 -7.11 -6.62
N GLY A 87 3.70 -8.15 -7.01
CA GLY A 87 3.38 -9.02 -8.14
C GLY A 87 3.77 -8.46 -9.51
N GLY A 88 4.43 -7.31 -9.58
CA GLY A 88 5.04 -6.77 -10.79
C GLY A 88 6.42 -7.38 -11.07
N VAL A 89 6.88 -7.25 -12.32
CA VAL A 89 8.13 -7.85 -12.83
C VAL A 89 9.41 -7.31 -12.17
N ALA A 90 9.33 -6.13 -11.55
CA ALA A 90 10.43 -5.49 -10.84
C ALA A 90 10.10 -5.25 -9.37
N TYR A 91 9.15 -6.01 -8.81
CA TYR A 91 8.83 -5.94 -7.39
C TYR A 91 10.02 -6.42 -6.59
N ASP A 92 10.46 -5.60 -5.64
CA ASP A 92 11.60 -5.87 -4.75
C ASP A 92 12.89 -6.30 -5.48
N ARG A 93 13.05 -5.82 -6.72
CA ARG A 93 14.27 -6.09 -7.52
C ARG A 93 15.52 -5.50 -6.88
N GLU A 94 15.36 -4.35 -6.22
CA GLU A 94 16.44 -3.67 -5.52
C GLU A 94 16.19 -3.75 -4.01
N ILE A 95 16.94 -4.64 -3.36
CA ILE A 95 16.91 -4.78 -1.91
C ILE A 95 17.80 -3.70 -1.32
N LYS A 96 17.21 -2.75 -0.60
CA LYS A 96 17.97 -1.73 0.15
C LYS A 96 18.38 -2.33 1.49
N PRO A 97 19.69 -2.52 1.77
CA PRO A 97 20.12 -3.02 3.06
C PRO A 97 19.73 -2.02 4.16
N PRO A 98 19.41 -2.49 5.37
CA PRO A 98 19.05 -1.59 6.46
C PRO A 98 20.28 -0.79 6.92
N ASP A 99 20.06 0.44 7.39
CA ASP A 99 21.13 1.40 7.70
C ASP A 99 22.13 0.87 8.73
N TRP A 100 21.68 0.10 9.72
CA TRP A 100 22.52 -0.44 10.78
C TRP A 100 23.66 -1.35 10.28
N VAL A 101 23.59 -1.87 9.05
CA VAL A 101 24.68 -2.67 8.45
C VAL A 101 25.99 -1.88 8.38
N LEU A 102 25.91 -0.56 8.17
CA LEU A 102 27.07 0.32 8.11
C LEU A 102 27.80 0.47 9.45
N ASP A 103 27.20 0.04 10.56
CA ASP A 103 27.85 0.06 11.88
C ASP A 103 28.90 -1.04 12.03
N TYR A 104 28.73 -2.14 11.29
CA TYR A 104 29.65 -3.27 11.29
C TYR A 104 30.88 -3.07 10.40
N TRP A 105 30.96 -1.99 9.62
CA TRP A 105 32.10 -1.71 8.76
C TRP A 105 33.41 -1.53 9.55
N HIS A 106 34.52 -1.95 8.95
CA HIS A 106 35.84 -1.81 9.57
C HIS A 106 36.21 -0.33 9.68
N PRO A 107 36.91 0.12 10.74
CA PRO A 107 37.26 1.54 10.91
C PRO A 107 38.01 2.15 9.73
N LEU A 108 38.83 1.37 9.03
CA LEU A 108 39.52 1.84 7.81
C LEU A 108 38.56 2.14 6.65
N GLU A 109 37.51 1.33 6.48
CA GLU A 109 36.47 1.55 5.47
C GLU A 109 35.61 2.77 5.83
N LYS A 110 35.36 2.99 7.13
CA LYS A 110 34.68 4.20 7.62
C LYS A 110 35.52 5.46 7.41
N ALA A 111 36.84 5.36 7.60
CA ALA A 111 37.78 6.47 7.41
C ALA A 111 37.83 6.98 5.96
N GLN A 112 37.44 6.15 4.98
CA GLN A 112 37.31 6.56 3.58
C GLN A 112 36.20 7.62 3.37
N TYR A 113 35.19 7.66 4.25
CA TYR A 113 34.02 8.54 4.13
C TYR A 113 33.79 9.37 5.40
N PRO A 114 34.75 10.25 5.79
CA PRO A 114 34.75 10.90 7.10
C PRO A 114 33.54 11.81 7.31
N GLU A 115 33.15 12.62 6.31
CA GLU A 115 32.00 13.52 6.42
C GLU A 115 30.67 12.78 6.56
N TYR A 116 30.52 11.65 5.85
CA TYR A 116 29.30 10.85 5.90
C TYR A 116 29.09 10.25 7.28
N PHE A 117 30.13 9.61 7.84
CA PHE A 117 30.06 9.00 9.17
C PHE A 117 29.92 10.06 10.28
N ALA A 118 30.57 11.22 10.17
CA ALA A 118 30.38 12.32 11.12
C ALA A 118 28.91 12.80 11.18
N ARG A 119 28.27 13.01 10.02
CA ARG A 119 26.84 13.38 9.96
C ARG A 119 25.92 12.26 10.44
N ARG A 120 26.32 11.00 10.24
CA ARG A 120 25.53 9.83 10.68
C ARG A 120 25.52 9.71 12.20
N GLU A 121 26.67 9.90 12.85
CA GLU A 121 26.74 9.88 14.32
C GLU A 121 25.97 11.03 14.97
N GLN A 122 25.91 12.21 14.34
CA GLN A 122 25.02 13.30 14.76
C GLN A 122 23.54 12.86 14.71
N ARG A 123 23.09 12.31 13.58
CA ARG A 123 21.70 11.84 13.41
C ARG A 123 21.32 10.72 14.38
N LYS A 124 22.24 9.84 14.74
CA LYS A 124 22.00 8.81 15.77
C LYS A 124 21.74 9.43 17.15
N LYS A 125 22.52 10.44 17.54
CA LYS A 125 22.32 11.16 18.80
C LYS A 125 20.96 11.87 18.82
N GLU A 126 20.63 12.59 17.74
CA GLU A 126 19.33 13.24 17.58
C GLU A 126 18.17 12.24 17.68
N TYR A 127 18.33 11.04 17.10
CA TYR A 127 17.32 9.99 17.19
C TYR A 127 17.12 9.48 18.62
N VAL A 128 18.21 9.26 19.38
CA VAL A 128 18.13 8.84 20.79
C VAL A 128 17.48 9.93 21.64
N GLU A 129 17.87 11.20 21.47
CA GLU A 129 17.26 12.34 22.18
C GLU A 129 15.76 12.46 21.86
N TRP A 130 15.37 12.31 20.59
CA TRP A 130 13.98 12.30 20.16
C TRP A 130 13.20 11.12 20.76
N TRP A 131 13.81 9.93 20.81
CA TRP A 131 13.19 8.72 21.38
C TRP A 131 12.96 8.88 22.89
N GLU A 132 13.97 9.31 23.64
CA GLU A 132 13.85 9.56 25.08
C GLU A 132 12.77 10.61 25.39
N LYS A 133 12.62 11.62 24.53
CA LYS A 133 11.59 12.65 24.66
C LYS A 133 10.18 12.12 24.36
N THR A 134 10.02 11.25 23.37
CA THR A 134 8.71 10.78 22.91
C THR A 134 8.16 9.64 23.75
N TYR A 135 9.02 8.71 24.19
CA TYR A 135 8.60 7.50 24.91
C TYR A 135 9.08 7.46 26.36
N GLY A 136 9.92 8.40 26.79
CA GLY A 136 10.55 8.38 28.11
C GLY A 136 11.71 7.40 28.19
N LYS A 137 12.43 7.41 29.32
CA LYS A 137 13.43 6.39 29.62
C LYS A 137 12.71 5.14 30.14
N PRO A 138 13.10 3.94 29.68
CA PRO A 138 12.54 2.71 30.22
C PRO A 138 12.75 2.69 31.73
N THR A 139 11.67 2.48 32.47
CA THR A 139 11.74 2.32 33.92
C THR A 139 12.22 0.91 34.25
N LYS A 140 12.77 0.70 35.45
CA LYS A 140 13.25 -0.62 35.88
C LYS A 140 12.15 -1.71 35.86
N GLU A 141 10.88 -1.29 35.86
CA GLU A 141 9.71 -2.17 35.80
C GLU A 141 9.45 -2.72 34.38
N ASP A 142 9.90 -2.02 33.33
CA ASP A 142 9.71 -2.41 31.92
C ASP A 142 10.62 -3.57 31.48
N HIS A 143 11.61 -3.95 32.30
CA HIS A 143 12.54 -5.06 32.04
C HIS A 143 12.00 -6.44 32.46
N HIS A 144 10.74 -6.52 32.92
CA HIS A 144 10.09 -7.77 33.30
C HIS A 144 9.23 -8.35 32.17
N HIS A 145 9.85 -8.74 31.05
CA HIS A 145 9.25 -9.65 30.06
C HIS A 145 10.32 -10.49 29.37
#